data_AF-A0A9P7XUZ2-F1
#
_entry.id   AF-A0A9P7XUZ2-F1
#
_cell.length_a   1.000
_cell.length_b   1.000
_cell.length_c   1.000
_cell.angle_alpha   90.00
_cell.angle_beta   90.00
_cell.angle_gamma   90.00
#
_symmetry.space_group_name_H-M   'P 1'
#
loop_
_entity.id
_entity.type
_entity.pdbx_description
1 polymer ?
#
loop_
_entity_poly.entity_id
_entity_poly.type
_entity_poly.pdbx_seq_one_letter_code
_entity_poly.pdbx_strand_id
1 'polypeptide(L)'
;MVFYRLKDLIKAIRACKTHADERAVIQKESAFIRTSFKEENTELRHSNISKLLYIHMLGYPAHFGQIECLKLAASPLFSDKRLGYLGTMLLLDENQEVLTLLTNSLKK
;
A
#
# COMPACT_ATOMS: atom_id res chain seq x y z
N MET A 1 8.62 18.00 3.62
CA MET A 1 8.79 16.53 3.57
C MET A 1 8.60 16.10 2.12
N VAL A 2 9.52 15.33 1.53
CA VAL A 2 9.42 14.98 0.10
C VAL A 2 8.39 13.87 -0.07
N PHE A 3 7.29 14.17 -0.75
CA PHE A 3 6.29 13.18 -1.15
C PHE A 3 6.82 12.40 -2.35
N TYR A 4 7.16 11.13 -2.17
CA TYR A 4 7.46 10.29 -3.32
C TYR A 4 6.15 9.87 -4.01
N ARG A 5 6.07 10.10 -5.32
CA ARG A 5 5.20 9.29 -6.19
C ARG A 5 5.85 7.91 -6.36
N LEU A 6 5.08 6.89 -6.74
CA LEU A 6 5.60 5.53 -6.91
C LEU A 6 6.89 5.47 -7.74
N LYS A 7 6.91 6.15 -8.90
CA LYS A 7 8.09 6.19 -9.78
C LYS A 7 9.31 6.80 -9.09
N ASP A 8 9.11 7.81 -8.27
CA ASP A 8 10.18 8.53 -7.58
C ASP A 8 10.73 7.67 -6.41
N LEU A 9 9.86 6.92 -5.71
CA LEU A 9 10.28 5.93 -4.70
C LEU A 9 11.11 4.80 -5.34
N ILE A 10 10.66 4.24 -6.45
CA ILE A 10 11.37 3.17 -7.17
C ILE A 10 12.77 3.67 -7.58
N LYS A 11 12.87 4.89 -8.12
CA LYS A 11 14.15 5.49 -8.47
C LYS A 11 15.05 5.69 -7.26
N ALA A 12 14.50 6.18 -6.15
CA ALA A 12 15.26 6.39 -4.91
C ALA A 12 15.83 5.07 -4.37
N ILE A 13 15.02 4.01 -4.32
CA ILE A 13 15.44 2.67 -3.89
C ILE A 13 16.52 2.11 -4.82
N ARG A 14 16.32 2.21 -6.15
CA ARG A 14 17.31 1.72 -7.14
C ARG A 14 18.64 2.49 -7.13
N ALA A 15 18.67 3.69 -6.57
CA ALA A 15 19.88 4.50 -6.43
C ALA A 15 20.68 4.18 -5.16
N CYS A 16 20.12 3.40 -4.23
CA CYS A 16 20.81 2.96 -3.02
C CYS A 16 22.01 2.07 -3.38
N LYS A 17 23.16 2.32 -2.74
CA LYS A 17 24.39 1.55 -2.98
C LYS A 17 24.53 0.37 -2.02
N THR A 18 23.83 0.43 -0.89
CA THR A 18 23.87 -0.59 0.14
C THR A 18 22.46 -1.00 0.58
N HIS A 19 22.32 -2.21 1.11
CA HIS A 19 21.07 -2.66 1.72
C HIS A 19 20.66 -1.80 2.93
N ALA A 20 21.62 -1.18 3.63
CA ALA A 20 21.32 -0.27 4.73
C ALA A 20 20.63 1.00 4.23
N ASP A 21 21.11 1.58 3.12
CA ASP A 21 20.49 2.76 2.50
C ASP A 21 19.08 2.45 2.02
N GLU A 22 18.88 1.29 1.37
CA GLU A 22 17.57 0.84 0.91
C GLU A 22 16.59 0.70 2.08
N ARG A 23 17.02 0.03 3.16
CA ARG A 23 16.22 -0.11 4.39
C ARG A 23 15.84 1.25 4.97
N ALA A 24 16.76 2.21 5.00
CA ALA A 24 16.48 3.55 5.51
C ALA A 24 15.41 4.28 4.68
N VAL A 25 15.50 4.20 3.35
CA VAL A 25 14.48 4.79 2.43
C VAL A 25 13.11 4.14 2.65
N ILE A 26 13.07 2.80 2.73
CA ILE A 26 11.83 2.04 2.91
C ILE A 26 11.20 2.32 4.27
N GLN A 27 11.99 2.37 5.35
CA GLN A 27 11.50 2.67 6.68
C GLN A 27 10.90 4.08 6.76
N LYS A 28 11.58 5.07 6.17
CA LYS A 28 11.11 6.45 6.12
C LYS A 28 9.79 6.57 5.35
N GLU A 29 9.70 5.94 4.18
CA GLU A 29 8.48 5.98 3.37
C GLU A 29 7.33 5.21 4.03
N SER A 30 7.62 4.06 4.63
CA SER A 30 6.62 3.28 5.37
C SER A 30 6.09 4.03 6.59
N ALA A 31 6.94 4.79 7.28
CA ALA A 31 6.51 5.67 8.37
C ALA A 31 5.59 6.78 7.89
N PHE A 32 5.92 7.41 6.76
CA PHE A 32 5.06 8.41 6.13
C PHE A 32 3.69 7.84 5.74
N ILE A 33 3.67 6.66 5.10
CA ILE A 33 2.42 5.98 4.70
C ILE A 33 1.55 5.67 5.93
N ARG A 34 2.13 5.15 7.01
CA ARG A 34 1.39 4.89 8.27
C ARG A 34 0.74 6.15 8.82
N THR A 35 1.48 7.27 8.87
CA THR A 35 0.93 8.56 9.32
C THR A 35 -0.21 9.01 8.40
N SER A 36 -0.02 8.94 7.08
CA SER A 36 -1.05 9.32 6.11
C SER A 36 -2.32 8.48 6.21
N PHE A 37 -2.22 7.18 6.55
CA PHE A 37 -3.39 6.34 6.79
C PHE A 37 -4.11 6.71 8.07
N LYS A 38 -3.37 7.04 9.13
CA LYS A 38 -3.94 7.51 10.40
C LYS A 38 -4.70 8.83 10.25
N GLU A 39 -4.22 9.71 9.37
CA GLU A 39 -4.88 10.98 9.03
C GLU A 39 -6.06 10.82 8.05
N GLU A 40 -6.38 9.59 7.64
CA GLU A 40 -7.45 9.25 6.70
C GLU A 40 -7.40 10.02 5.36
N ASN A 41 -6.20 10.39 4.90
CA ASN A 41 -6.04 11.14 3.67
C ASN A 41 -6.42 10.28 2.44
N THR A 42 -7.64 10.52 1.94
CA THR A 42 -8.24 9.72 0.85
C THR A 42 -7.59 10.00 -0.50
N GLU A 43 -7.13 11.23 -0.75
CA GLU A 43 -6.47 11.60 -2.01
C GLU A 43 -5.13 10.88 -2.20
N LEU A 44 -4.41 10.65 -1.09
CA LEU A 44 -3.11 9.97 -1.14
C LEU A 44 -3.21 8.46 -1.03
N ARG A 45 -4.37 7.90 -0.64
CA ARG A 45 -4.55 6.47 -0.37
C ARG A 45 -4.13 5.60 -1.55
N HIS A 46 -4.59 5.91 -2.76
CA HIS A 46 -4.23 5.17 -3.97
C HIS A 46 -2.71 5.17 -4.22
N SER A 47 -2.06 6.34 -4.12
CA SER A 47 -0.61 6.46 -4.31
C SER A 47 0.18 5.72 -3.22
N ASN A 48 -0.27 5.82 -1.98
CA ASN A 48 0.38 5.20 -0.83
C ASN A 48 0.26 3.68 -0.87
N ILE A 49 -0.90 3.13 -1.25
CA ILE A 49 -1.06 1.68 -1.44
C ILE A 49 -0.19 1.19 -2.60
N SER A 50 -0.12 1.92 -3.71
CA SER A 50 0.76 1.56 -4.83
C SER A 50 2.24 1.45 -4.39
N LYS A 51 2.71 2.40 -3.58
CA LYS A 51 4.05 2.37 -2.98
C LYS A 51 4.23 1.20 -2.02
N LEU A 52 3.24 0.96 -1.16
CA LEU A 52 3.29 -0.10 -0.16
C LEU A 52 3.33 -1.50 -0.79
N LEU A 53 2.59 -1.73 -1.88
CA LEU A 53 2.65 -3.00 -2.61
C LEU A 53 4.01 -3.22 -3.25
N TYR A 54 4.66 -2.17 -3.76
CA TYR A 54 6.03 -2.29 -4.25
C TYR A 54 7.02 -2.65 -3.12
N ILE A 55 6.90 -2.01 -1.96
CA ILE A 55 7.69 -2.34 -0.76
C ILE A 55 7.47 -3.81 -0.36
N HIS A 56 6.23 -4.28 -0.41
CA HIS A 56 5.91 -5.68 -0.16
C HIS A 56 6.60 -6.65 -1.14
N MET A 57 6.59 -6.33 -2.44
CA MET A 57 7.26 -7.15 -3.48
C MET A 57 8.78 -7.23 -3.27
N LEU A 58 9.39 -6.25 -2.61
CA LEU A 58 10.79 -6.27 -2.21
C LEU A 58 11.05 -7.13 -0.94
N GLY A 59 10.01 -7.74 -0.37
CA GLY A 59 10.09 -8.60 0.82
C GLY A 59 9.97 -7.86 2.15
N TYR A 60 9.57 -6.59 2.15
CA TYR A 60 9.44 -5.81 3.38
C TYR A 60 8.01 -5.87 3.97
N PRO A 61 7.85 -5.70 5.29
CA PRO A 61 6.54 -5.77 5.95
C PRO A 61 5.57 -4.70 5.46
N ALA A 62 4.37 -5.13 5.06
CA ALA A 62 3.33 -4.26 4.48
C ALA A 62 1.90 -4.53 4.98
N HIS A 63 1.73 -5.47 5.91
CA HIS A 63 0.40 -5.92 6.39
C HIS A 63 -0.47 -4.79 6.96
N PHE A 64 0.13 -3.71 7.45
CA PHE A 64 -0.62 -2.54 7.96
C PHE A 64 -1.46 -1.82 6.89
N GLY A 65 -1.29 -2.15 5.60
CA GLY A 65 -2.11 -1.62 4.49
C GLY A 65 -3.33 -2.45 4.13
N GLN A 66 -3.59 -3.59 4.78
CA GLN A 66 -4.68 -4.53 4.41
C GLN A 66 -6.06 -3.85 4.39
N ILE A 67 -6.40 -3.11 5.45
CA ILE A 67 -7.70 -2.40 5.54
C ILE A 67 -7.81 -1.29 4.49
N GLU A 68 -6.72 -0.61 4.19
CA GLU A 68 -6.71 0.44 3.18
C GLU A 68 -6.88 -0.12 1.75
N CYS A 69 -6.41 -1.34 1.48
CA CYS A 69 -6.71 -2.05 0.24
C CYS A 69 -8.21 -2.36 0.11
N LEU A 70 -8.88 -2.77 1.19
CA LEU A 70 -10.34 -2.95 1.19
C LEU A 70 -11.08 -1.64 0.93
N LYS A 71 -10.68 -0.55 1.57
CA LYS A 71 -11.28 0.77 1.34
C LYS A 71 -11.20 1.16 -0.15
N LEU A 72 -10.08 0.85 -0.82
CA LEU A 72 -9.95 1.04 -2.27
C LEU A 72 -10.81 0.07 -3.09
N ALA A 73 -10.94 -1.20 -2.70
CA ALA A 73 -11.82 -2.16 -3.36
C ALA A 73 -13.31 -1.73 -3.31
N ALA A 74 -13.71 -1.08 -2.23
CA ALA A 74 -15.04 -0.49 -2.05
C ALA A 74 -15.23 0.87 -2.75
N SER A 75 -14.16 1.49 -3.27
CA SER A 75 -14.22 2.78 -3.98
C SER A 75 -15.11 2.69 -5.23
N PRO A 76 -15.81 3.77 -5.62
CA PRO A 76 -16.53 3.82 -6.90
C PRO A 76 -15.58 3.98 -8.11
N LEU A 77 -14.32 4.38 -7.91
CA LEU A 77 -13.37 4.60 -8.99
C LEU A 77 -12.73 3.29 -9.45
N PHE A 78 -12.70 3.05 -10.76
CA PHE A 78 -12.12 1.83 -11.34
C PHE A 78 -10.63 1.66 -10.98
N SER A 79 -9.85 2.75 -11.01
CA SER A 79 -8.42 2.73 -10.66
C SER A 79 -8.20 2.22 -9.23
N ASP A 80 -9.02 2.70 -8.29
CA ASP A 80 -8.96 2.31 -6.89
C ASP A 80 -9.38 0.86 -6.71
N LYS A 81 -10.50 0.45 -7.31
CA LYS A 81 -10.97 -0.94 -7.26
C LYS A 81 -9.88 -1.89 -7.73
N ARG A 82 -9.28 -1.61 -8.89
CA ARG A 82 -8.22 -2.44 -9.47
C ARG A 82 -7.03 -2.56 -8.54
N LEU A 83 -6.57 -1.46 -7.95
CA LEU A 83 -5.46 -1.47 -7.01
C LEU A 83 -5.83 -2.17 -5.69
N GLY A 84 -7.03 -1.93 -5.17
CA GLY A 84 -7.55 -2.53 -3.95
C GLY A 84 -7.65 -4.05 -4.05
N TYR A 85 -8.15 -4.58 -5.17
CA TYR A 85 -8.17 -6.03 -5.42
C TYR A 85 -6.78 -6.62 -5.54
N LEU A 86 -5.86 -5.96 -6.26
CA LEU A 86 -4.46 -6.42 -6.33
C LEU A 86 -3.82 -6.45 -4.94
N GLY A 87 -3.98 -5.38 -4.16
CA GLY A 87 -3.41 -5.31 -2.82
C GLY A 87 -4.04 -6.31 -1.86
N THR A 88 -5.33 -6.58 -2.04
CA THR A 88 -6.04 -7.63 -1.31
C THR A 88 -5.41 -9.00 -1.60
N MET A 89 -5.24 -9.36 -2.87
CA MET A 89 -4.65 -10.65 -3.26
C MET A 89 -3.20 -10.84 -2.79
N LEU A 90 -2.43 -9.75 -2.68
CA LEU A 90 -1.03 -9.81 -2.26
C LEU A 90 -0.87 -9.82 -0.73
N LEU A 91 -1.73 -9.10 0.00
CA LEU A 91 -1.52 -8.85 1.43
C LEU A 91 -2.43 -9.67 2.34
N LEU A 92 -3.56 -10.20 1.86
CA LEU A 92 -4.51 -10.95 2.69
C LEU A 92 -4.22 -12.44 2.67
N ASP A 93 -4.37 -13.03 3.86
CA ASP A 93 -4.30 -14.47 4.10
C ASP A 93 -5.69 -14.99 4.51
N GLU A 94 -5.91 -16.30 4.31
CA GLU A 94 -7.17 -17.03 4.51
C GLU A 94 -7.69 -16.96 5.96
N ASN A 95 -6.81 -16.63 6.90
CA ASN A 95 -7.10 -16.63 8.34
C ASN A 95 -7.66 -15.29 8.88
N GLN A 96 -7.92 -14.29 8.03
CA GLN A 96 -8.28 -12.95 8.48
C GLN A 96 -9.78 -12.63 8.32
N GLU A 97 -10.43 -12.08 9.38
CA GLU A 97 -11.84 -11.60 9.42
C GLU A 97 -12.21 -10.64 8.27
N VAL A 98 -11.18 -10.08 7.63
CA VAL A 98 -11.21 -9.17 6.49
C VAL A 98 -11.87 -9.81 5.24
N LEU A 99 -11.88 -11.14 5.12
CA LEU A 99 -12.52 -11.89 4.03
C LEU A 99 -14.04 -11.65 3.92
N THR A 100 -14.72 -11.50 5.06
CA THR A 100 -16.16 -11.22 5.09
C THR A 100 -16.46 -9.84 4.48
N LEU A 101 -15.63 -8.84 4.75
CA LEU A 101 -15.76 -7.49 4.19
C LEU A 101 -15.49 -7.46 2.68
N LEU A 102 -14.52 -8.24 2.22
CA LEU A 102 -14.22 -8.38 0.79
C LEU A 102 -15.40 -9.00 0.04
N THR A 103 -15.96 -10.08 0.59
CA THR A 103 -17.10 -10.80 -0.03
C THR A 103 -18.31 -9.87 -0.22
N ASN A 104 -18.59 -8.98 0.74
CA ASN A 104 -19.64 -7.99 0.60
C ASN A 104 -19.34 -6.92 -0.46
N SER A 105 -18.06 -6.58 -0.65
CA SER A 105 -17.63 -5.62 -1.67
C SER A 105 -17.72 -6.20 -3.09
N LEU A 106 -17.58 -7.53 -3.25
CA LEU A 106 -17.72 -8.25 -4.52
C LEU A 106 -19.18 -8.49 -4.95
N LYS A 107 -20.11 -8.54 -3.99
CA LYS A 107 -21.54 -8.75 -4.27
C LYS A 107 -22.27 -7.48 -4.74
N LYS A 108 -21.64 -6.32 -4.62
CA LYS A 108 -22.13 -5.03 -5.16
C LYS A 108 -21.58 -4.80 -6.55
#